data_AF-A0A1C7M1V4-F1
#
_entry.id   AF-A0A1C7M1V4-F1
#
_cell.length_a   1.000
_cell.length_b   1.000
_cell.length_c   1.000
_cell.angle_alpha   90.00
_cell.angle_beta   90.00
_cell.angle_gamma   90.00
#
_symmetry.space_group_name_H-M   'P 1'
#
loop_
_entity.id
_entity.type
_entity.pdbx_description
1 polymer ?
#
loop_
_entity_poly.entity_id
_entity_poly.type
_entity_poly.pdbx_seq_one_letter_code
_entity_poly.pdbx_strand_id
1 'polypeptide(L)'
;MPMRATFFRNETTEVTELGPHAVRKRALKSGRKRKLKLSKADPMLYHGERARYHYFECMQLVLRMQVSSLIKLWGLPSEFETVCRDIWALHLALLPSPPPAEPLNHAKDEAGDQAQDILSPPPDDTPPGENHDNTFKDEDDIEDAMSEYSSSSSGEEDAEMADLMRENSEISSSSGEEESDQAQPRVKGTRRKRLYRKYDAPASNIAVLILACWTLRLPVMYMDFVRLIEAYELPYLDPVRLLPVSLTRHLTKHTTHALSPHHAPTPIHLHRLCARLAKLLNSSYGVHMPELNAAPVLWRAVRSLCGTPTLYMLAKKLARVISIPLSLHRSLVPALTRAKTRDSSWHKHDDAIPEVAIAAAVIIVLKMVYGLDGKPRQPSQKDDPACALPRLSEYLLALRECEQAATSKEELFSATSQWSVLDMTEPMIDQYLQFCEKALLPEKTK
;
A
#
# COMPACT_ATOMS: atom_id res chain seq x y z
N MET A 1 15.43 -27.27 85.66
CA MET A 1 16.68 -28.07 85.74
C MET A 1 16.30 -29.54 85.54
N PRO A 2 17.04 -30.39 84.78
CA PRO A 2 18.27 -30.18 84.02
C PRO A 2 18.13 -30.41 82.49
N MET A 3 19.22 -30.10 81.78
CA MET A 3 19.39 -30.03 80.31
C MET A 3 19.38 -31.41 79.61
N ARG A 4 18.77 -31.49 78.41
CA ARG A 4 19.06 -32.54 77.42
C ARG A 4 20.09 -32.00 76.42
N ALA A 5 21.28 -32.60 76.40
CA ALA A 5 22.29 -32.33 75.39
C ALA A 5 21.88 -32.98 74.06
N THR A 6 21.72 -32.19 73.00
CA THR A 6 21.60 -32.67 71.63
C THR A 6 23.00 -32.90 71.07
N PHE A 7 23.37 -34.15 70.80
CA PHE A 7 24.59 -34.50 70.07
C PHE A 7 24.45 -34.07 68.61
N PHE A 8 25.28 -33.11 68.17
CA PHE A 8 25.47 -32.83 66.75
C PHE A 8 26.41 -33.88 66.15
N ARG A 9 25.93 -34.58 65.11
CA ARG A 9 26.73 -35.52 64.33
C ARG A 9 27.46 -34.73 63.24
N ASN A 10 28.73 -34.42 63.46
CA ASN A 10 29.60 -33.83 62.43
C ASN A 10 30.00 -34.94 61.44
N GLU A 11 29.43 -34.91 60.23
CA GLU A 11 29.94 -35.73 59.13
C GLU A 11 31.12 -34.99 58.48
N THR A 12 32.34 -35.36 58.89
CA THR A 12 33.58 -34.94 58.21
C THR A 12 33.71 -35.71 56.91
N THR A 13 33.53 -35.04 55.77
CA THR A 13 33.86 -35.60 54.45
C THR A 13 35.26 -35.19 54.02
N GLU A 14 36.29 -35.78 54.64
CA GLU A 14 37.64 -35.78 54.08
C GLU A 14 37.85 -37.13 53.38
N VAL A 15 37.91 -37.10 52.06
CA VAL A 15 38.18 -38.27 51.23
C VAL A 15 39.56 -38.08 50.62
N THR A 16 40.56 -38.81 51.13
CA THR A 16 41.97 -38.65 50.74
C THR A 16 42.36 -39.45 49.50
N GLU A 17 41.55 -40.42 49.05
CA GLU A 17 41.84 -41.17 47.82
C GLU A 17 40.55 -41.48 47.03
N LEU A 18 40.49 -41.01 45.78
CA LEU A 18 39.38 -41.23 44.85
C LEU A 18 39.76 -42.34 43.85
N GLY A 19 39.07 -43.48 43.91
CA GLY A 19 39.22 -44.57 42.94
C GLY A 19 38.64 -44.23 41.55
N PRO A 20 38.96 -45.02 40.50
CA PRO A 20 38.70 -44.71 39.09
C PRO A 20 37.22 -44.69 38.67
N HIS A 21 36.29 -44.98 39.59
CA HIS A 21 34.84 -44.92 39.37
C HIS A 21 34.16 -43.90 40.28
N ALA A 22 34.77 -42.71 40.42
CA ALA A 22 34.13 -41.58 41.07
C ALA A 22 32.93 -41.09 40.23
N VAL A 23 31.73 -41.14 40.81
CA VAL A 23 30.48 -40.72 40.18
C VAL A 23 30.54 -39.22 39.86
N ARG A 24 30.44 -38.86 38.56
CA ARG A 24 30.35 -37.47 38.11
C ARG A 24 29.11 -36.81 38.71
N LYS A 25 29.30 -35.95 39.71
CA LYS A 25 28.25 -35.06 40.20
C LYS A 25 27.78 -34.17 39.06
N ARG A 26 26.46 -34.06 38.85
CA ARG A 26 25.87 -33.12 37.88
C ARG A 26 26.30 -31.72 38.29
N ALA A 27 27.08 -31.05 37.45
CA ALA A 27 27.33 -29.64 37.61
C ALA A 27 25.99 -28.90 37.43
N LEU A 28 25.46 -28.32 38.51
CA LEU A 28 24.45 -27.28 38.39
C LEU A 28 25.08 -26.18 37.53
N LYS A 29 24.54 -25.97 36.33
CA LYS A 29 24.93 -24.84 35.48
C LYS A 29 24.65 -23.59 36.31
N SER A 30 25.70 -23.02 36.88
CA SER A 30 25.70 -21.66 37.39
C SER A 30 24.97 -20.80 36.37
N GLY A 31 23.84 -20.22 36.79
CA GLY A 31 23.05 -19.32 35.97
C GLY A 31 23.91 -18.14 35.63
N ARG A 32 24.66 -18.24 34.52
CA ARG A 32 25.38 -17.12 33.93
C ARG A 32 24.31 -16.08 33.67
N LYS A 33 24.20 -15.06 34.53
CA LYS A 33 23.37 -13.88 34.30
C LYS A 33 23.70 -13.47 32.88
N ARG A 34 22.76 -13.72 31.97
CA ARG A 34 22.92 -13.47 30.55
C ARG A 34 23.03 -11.96 30.50
N LYS A 35 24.26 -11.42 30.48
CA LYS A 35 24.48 -9.98 30.31
C LYS A 35 23.58 -9.60 29.14
N LEU A 36 22.52 -8.84 29.42
CA LEU A 36 21.64 -8.28 28.41
C LEU A 36 22.61 -7.61 27.45
N LYS A 37 22.82 -8.23 26.29
CA LYS A 37 23.66 -7.62 25.27
C LYS A 37 22.90 -6.36 24.92
N LEU A 38 23.41 -5.20 25.35
CA LEU A 38 22.93 -3.91 24.90
C LEU A 38 22.76 -4.05 23.39
N SER A 39 21.51 -3.93 22.95
CA SER A 39 21.16 -4.12 21.56
C SER A 39 22.09 -3.24 20.73
N LYS A 40 22.71 -3.81 19.69
CA LYS A 40 23.49 -3.03 18.72
C LYS A 40 22.57 -2.21 17.78
N ALA A 41 21.25 -2.22 18.02
CA ALA A 41 20.32 -1.42 17.25
C ALA A 41 20.52 0.06 17.57
N ASP A 42 20.53 0.88 16.52
CA ASP A 42 20.60 2.32 16.68
C ASP A 42 19.38 2.80 17.48
N PRO A 43 19.56 3.47 18.63
CA PRO A 43 18.46 3.85 19.51
C PRO A 43 17.49 4.88 18.88
N MET A 44 17.88 5.49 17.76
CA MET A 44 17.05 6.42 17.02
C MET A 44 16.08 5.72 16.07
N LEU A 45 16.32 4.47 15.67
CA LEU A 45 15.45 3.78 14.72
C LEU A 45 14.23 3.20 15.43
N TYR A 46 13.05 3.45 14.88
CA TYR A 46 11.84 2.83 15.40
C TYR A 46 11.66 1.43 14.81
N HIS A 47 11.17 0.52 15.64
CA HIS A 47 10.89 -0.88 15.28
C HIS A 47 9.47 -1.27 15.70
N GLY A 48 8.98 -2.40 15.18
CA GLY A 48 7.66 -2.94 15.54
C GLY A 48 6.49 -2.01 15.23
N GLU A 49 5.52 -1.97 16.13
CA GLU A 49 4.31 -1.14 16.01
C GLU A 49 4.63 0.38 16.00
N ARG A 50 5.73 0.80 16.64
CA ARG A 50 6.23 2.20 16.60
C ARG A 50 6.69 2.63 15.24
N ALA A 51 7.45 1.76 14.57
CA ALA A 51 7.83 1.98 13.19
C ALA A 51 6.60 2.07 12.28
N ARG A 52 5.59 1.23 12.54
CA ARG A 52 4.36 1.19 11.76
C ARG A 52 3.54 2.47 11.93
N TYR A 53 3.34 2.95 13.15
CA TYR A 53 2.68 4.23 13.38
C TYR A 53 3.42 5.38 12.69
N HIS A 54 4.74 5.45 12.89
CA HIS A 54 5.60 6.48 12.28
C HIS A 54 5.58 6.44 10.74
N TYR A 55 5.47 5.24 10.16
CA TYR A 55 5.29 5.06 8.73
C TYR A 55 3.97 5.68 8.23
N PHE A 56 2.86 5.48 8.94
CA PHE A 56 1.59 6.14 8.61
C PHE A 56 1.64 7.66 8.77
N GLU A 57 2.37 8.17 9.77
CA GLU A 57 2.60 9.61 9.94
C GLU A 57 3.33 10.20 8.71
N CYS A 58 4.37 9.51 8.24
CA CYS A 58 5.07 9.87 7.02
C CYS A 58 4.15 9.82 5.79
N MET A 59 3.36 8.75 5.62
CA MET A 59 2.39 8.65 4.52
C MET A 59 1.33 9.75 4.56
N GLN A 60 0.86 10.13 5.74
CA GLN A 60 -0.09 11.23 5.89
C GLN A 60 0.53 12.56 5.49
N LEU A 61 1.80 12.80 5.84
CA LEU A 61 2.49 14.01 5.40
C LEU A 61 2.68 14.03 3.88
N VAL A 62 3.07 12.91 3.29
CA VAL A 62 3.13 12.75 1.82
C VAL A 62 1.78 13.02 1.18
N LEU A 63 0.68 12.48 1.73
CA LEU A 63 -0.68 12.73 1.23
C LEU A 63 -1.00 14.23 1.26
N ARG A 64 -0.66 14.95 2.33
CA ARG A 64 -0.88 16.41 2.41
C ARG A 64 -0.12 17.16 1.32
N MET A 65 1.12 16.75 1.04
CA MET A 65 1.90 17.32 -0.07
C MET A 65 1.25 17.03 -1.42
N GLN A 66 0.82 15.78 -1.64
CA GLN A 66 0.11 15.37 -2.85
C GLN A 66 -1.18 16.17 -3.07
N VAL A 67 -1.99 16.35 -2.03
CA VAL A 67 -3.22 17.17 -2.07
C VAL A 67 -2.89 18.61 -2.44
N SER A 68 -1.88 19.21 -1.79
CA SER A 68 -1.44 20.58 -2.08
C SER A 68 -0.96 20.73 -3.53
N SER A 69 -0.20 19.77 -4.05
CA SER A 69 0.22 19.74 -5.45
C SER A 69 -0.97 19.67 -6.40
N LEU A 70 -1.95 18.78 -6.16
CA LEU A 70 -3.13 18.68 -7.03
C LEU A 70 -4.00 19.93 -7.01
N ILE A 71 -4.19 20.55 -5.84
CA ILE A 71 -4.94 21.82 -5.73
C ILE A 71 -4.29 22.90 -6.59
N LYS A 72 -2.96 23.01 -6.54
CA LYS A 72 -2.20 23.99 -7.34
C LYS A 72 -2.22 23.66 -8.83
N LEU A 73 -1.98 22.40 -9.20
CA LEU A 73 -1.86 21.97 -10.60
C LEU A 73 -3.19 22.01 -11.34
N TRP A 74 -4.29 21.61 -10.70
CA TRP A 74 -5.60 21.50 -11.32
C TRP A 74 -6.56 22.62 -10.93
N GLY A 75 -6.13 23.59 -10.10
CA GLY A 75 -6.97 24.69 -9.64
C GLY A 75 -8.20 24.22 -8.87
N LEU A 76 -8.04 23.18 -8.04
CA LEU A 76 -9.16 22.56 -7.32
C LEU A 76 -9.63 23.45 -6.15
N PRO A 77 -10.92 23.37 -5.79
CA PRO A 77 -11.44 24.08 -4.63
C PRO A 77 -10.87 23.51 -3.32
N SER A 78 -10.87 24.32 -2.25
CA SER A 78 -10.37 23.93 -0.91
C SER A 78 -11.08 22.71 -0.31
N GLU A 79 -12.32 22.48 -0.74
CA GLU A 79 -13.18 21.37 -0.37
C GLU A 79 -12.57 20.03 -0.79
N PHE A 80 -11.72 20.02 -1.83
CA PHE A 80 -10.95 18.83 -2.21
C PHE A 80 -10.10 18.29 -1.07
N GLU A 81 -9.44 19.18 -0.30
CA GLU A 81 -8.65 18.76 0.87
C GLU A 81 -9.52 18.12 1.94
N THR A 82 -10.71 18.67 2.17
CA THR A 82 -11.68 18.13 3.14
C THR A 82 -12.13 16.73 2.73
N VAL A 83 -12.51 16.54 1.47
CA VAL A 83 -12.91 15.22 0.94
C VAL A 83 -11.75 14.22 1.02
N CYS A 84 -10.52 14.62 0.67
CA CYS A 84 -9.34 13.76 0.80
C CYS A 84 -9.10 13.32 2.24
N ARG A 85 -9.20 14.26 3.20
CA ARG A 85 -9.03 13.99 4.63
C ARG A 85 -10.06 13.00 5.15
N ASP A 86 -11.33 13.18 4.77
CA ASP A 86 -12.42 12.32 5.25
C ASP A 86 -12.28 10.91 4.66
N ILE A 87 -11.97 10.80 3.36
CA ILE A 87 -11.71 9.49 2.72
C ILE A 87 -10.46 8.83 3.30
N TRP A 88 -9.40 9.58 3.62
CA TRP A 88 -8.21 9.06 4.28
C TRP A 88 -8.51 8.49 5.66
N ALA A 89 -9.27 9.22 6.49
CA ALA A 89 -9.67 8.76 7.81
C ALA A 89 -10.50 7.46 7.72
N LEU A 90 -11.47 7.40 6.81
CA LEU A 90 -12.25 6.19 6.56
C LEU A 90 -11.39 5.05 6.02
N HIS A 91 -10.42 5.35 5.15
CA HIS A 91 -9.48 4.36 4.64
C HIS A 91 -8.68 3.71 5.78
N LEU A 92 -8.10 4.51 6.69
CA LEU A 92 -7.36 4.01 7.85
C LEU A 92 -8.23 3.13 8.75
N ALA A 93 -9.49 3.50 8.97
CA ALA A 93 -10.44 2.71 9.76
C ALA A 93 -10.85 1.38 9.07
N LEU A 94 -10.76 1.32 7.74
CA LEU A 94 -11.08 0.14 6.93
C LEU A 94 -9.85 -0.75 6.65
N LEU A 95 -8.67 -0.37 7.14
CA LEU A 95 -7.50 -1.23 7.04
C LEU A 95 -7.70 -2.49 7.87
N PRO A 96 -7.24 -3.67 7.39
CA PRO A 96 -7.36 -4.90 8.15
C PRO A 96 -6.69 -4.82 9.53
N SER A 97 -5.60 -4.06 9.63
CA SER A 97 -4.95 -3.68 10.88
C SER A 97 -4.87 -2.15 10.92
N PRO A 98 -5.73 -1.46 11.67
CA PRO A 98 -5.63 0.00 11.77
C PRO A 98 -4.29 0.41 12.39
N PRO A 99 -3.84 1.65 12.16
CA PRO A 99 -2.65 2.17 12.82
C PRO A 99 -2.85 2.15 14.35
N PRO A 100 -1.88 1.61 15.12
CA PRO A 100 -1.96 1.54 16.58
C PRO A 100 -1.89 2.93 17.23
N ALA A 101 -2.50 3.13 18.40
CA ALA A 101 -2.45 4.39 19.17
C ALA A 101 -1.13 4.53 19.97
N GLU A 102 -0.02 4.24 19.30
CA GLU A 102 1.32 4.14 19.84
C GLU A 102 1.82 5.36 20.63
N PRO A 103 1.61 6.63 20.22
CA PRO A 103 2.07 7.77 21.00
C PRO A 103 1.45 7.80 22.41
N LEU A 104 0.22 7.33 22.53
CA LEU A 104 -0.49 7.23 23.81
C LEU A 104 0.01 6.03 24.62
N ASN A 105 0.37 4.93 23.96
CA ASN A 105 0.86 3.72 24.63
C ASN A 105 2.30 3.92 25.12
N HIS A 106 3.21 4.45 24.31
CA HIS A 106 4.58 4.82 24.74
C HIS A 106 4.55 5.82 25.89
N ALA A 107 3.70 6.85 25.84
CA ALA A 107 3.59 7.81 26.94
C ALA A 107 3.07 7.17 28.25
N LYS A 108 2.23 6.13 28.17
CA LYS A 108 1.76 5.38 29.34
C LYS A 108 2.84 4.43 29.86
N ASP A 109 3.59 3.79 28.98
CA ASP A 109 4.69 2.89 29.34
C ASP A 109 5.85 3.67 29.98
N GLU A 110 6.23 4.83 29.43
CA GLU A 110 7.21 5.73 30.03
C GLU A 110 6.76 6.26 31.41
N ALA A 111 5.46 6.52 31.59
CA ALA A 111 4.90 6.91 32.90
C ALA A 111 4.85 5.73 33.89
N GLY A 112 4.70 4.50 33.40
CA GLY A 112 4.71 3.26 34.20
C GLY A 112 6.11 2.86 34.67
N ASP A 113 7.12 2.96 33.80
CA ASP A 113 8.53 2.69 34.14
C ASP A 113 9.07 3.71 35.16
N GLN A 114 8.68 4.99 35.04
CA GLN A 114 9.03 6.01 36.04
C GLN A 114 8.44 5.72 37.42
N ALA A 115 7.29 5.05 37.51
CA ALA A 115 6.70 4.64 38.78
C ALA A 115 7.43 3.43 39.41
N GLN A 116 8.03 2.56 38.60
CA GLN A 116 8.81 1.41 39.07
C GLN A 116 10.22 1.80 39.52
N ASP A 117 10.84 2.80 38.87
CA ASP A 117 12.17 3.32 39.27
C ASP A 117 12.15 4.10 40.60
N ILE A 118 11.00 4.66 41.00
CA ILE A 118 10.86 5.38 42.30
C ILE A 118 10.71 4.41 43.49
N LEU A 119 10.36 3.13 43.24
CA LEU A 119 10.16 2.11 44.27
C LEU A 119 11.38 1.20 44.52
N SER A 120 12.51 1.45 43.83
CA SER A 120 13.76 0.73 44.07
C SER A 120 14.56 1.42 45.20
N PRO A 121 14.76 0.79 46.38
CA PRO A 121 15.63 1.35 47.41
C PRO A 121 17.09 1.32 46.93
N PRO A 122 17.95 2.26 47.39
CA PRO A 122 19.36 2.25 47.03
C PRO A 122 20.06 0.99 47.57
N PRO A 123 21.10 0.47 46.88
CA PRO A 123 21.75 -0.76 47.28
C PRO A 123 22.58 -0.57 48.55
N ASP A 124 22.20 -1.25 49.63
CA ASP A 124 23.00 -1.39 50.84
C ASP A 124 24.18 -2.34 50.59
N ASP A 125 25.39 -1.84 50.82
CA ASP A 125 26.62 -2.63 50.93
C ASP A 125 26.63 -3.38 52.28
N THR A 126 26.37 -4.68 52.31
CA THR A 126 26.79 -5.54 53.43
C THR A 126 27.03 -7.01 52.99
N PRO A 127 28.02 -7.72 53.60
CA PRO A 127 28.50 -9.03 53.12
C PRO A 127 27.63 -10.21 53.59
N PRO A 128 27.77 -11.40 52.97
CA PRO A 128 26.82 -12.50 53.14
C PRO A 128 27.13 -13.35 54.37
N GLY A 129 26.11 -13.55 55.22
CA GLY A 129 26.16 -14.44 56.37
C GLY A 129 24.78 -15.04 56.69
N GLU A 130 24.70 -16.35 56.45
CA GLU A 130 23.85 -17.36 57.09
C GLU A 130 22.33 -17.44 56.81
N ASN A 131 21.95 -18.70 56.60
CA ASN A 131 20.62 -19.20 56.27
C ASN A 131 19.67 -19.11 57.46
N HIS A 132 18.41 -18.79 57.20
CA HIS A 132 17.31 -19.32 58.00
C HIS A 132 16.21 -19.87 57.10
N ASP A 133 16.10 -21.19 57.16
CA ASP A 133 14.97 -21.99 56.70
C ASP A 133 13.82 -21.84 57.70
N ASN A 134 12.59 -21.70 57.20
CA ASN A 134 11.41 -22.17 57.91
C ASN A 134 10.28 -22.44 56.91
N THR A 135 9.67 -23.59 57.15
CA THR A 135 8.83 -24.38 56.26
C THR A 135 7.35 -24.35 56.68
N PHE A 136 6.50 -24.76 55.72
CA PHE A 136 5.10 -25.24 55.81
C PHE A 136 3.95 -24.22 55.82
N LYS A 137 3.04 -24.30 54.83
CA LYS A 137 1.90 -25.24 54.78
C LYS A 137 1.15 -25.18 53.44
N ASP A 138 0.57 -26.33 53.07
CA ASP A 138 -0.35 -26.58 51.97
C ASP A 138 -1.67 -25.81 52.09
N GLU A 139 -2.33 -25.52 50.95
CA GLU A 139 -3.77 -25.75 50.71
C GLU A 139 -4.14 -25.49 49.23
N ASP A 140 -5.14 -26.25 48.77
CA ASP A 140 -5.57 -26.50 47.39
C ASP A 140 -6.30 -25.34 46.66
N ASP A 141 -6.33 -25.46 45.32
CA ASP A 141 -7.29 -25.00 44.30
C ASP A 141 -7.99 -23.63 44.43
N ILE A 142 -7.92 -22.77 43.39
CA ILE A 142 -9.05 -22.25 42.56
C ILE A 142 -8.47 -21.58 41.28
N GLU A 143 -9.21 -21.77 40.19
CA GLU A 143 -9.06 -21.34 38.80
C GLU A 143 -8.80 -19.84 38.51
N ASP A 144 -8.26 -19.64 37.31
CA ASP A 144 -8.59 -18.60 36.32
C ASP A 144 -7.70 -17.34 36.10
N ALA A 145 -7.37 -17.20 34.81
CA ALA A 145 -7.13 -15.98 34.02
C ALA A 145 -5.77 -15.25 34.03
N MET A 146 -5.34 -14.94 32.80
CA MET A 146 -4.26 -14.01 32.34
C MET A 146 -2.82 -14.50 32.55
N SER A 147 -1.91 -14.46 31.56
CA SER A 147 -1.82 -13.67 30.34
C SER A 147 -0.87 -14.39 29.36
N GLU A 148 -1.26 -14.51 28.09
CA GLU A 148 -0.37 -14.96 27.02
C GLU A 148 0.68 -13.87 26.75
N TYR A 149 1.85 -14.02 27.36
CA TYR A 149 3.05 -13.31 26.91
C TYR A 149 3.46 -13.90 25.56
N SER A 150 3.12 -13.19 24.48
CA SER A 150 3.66 -13.46 23.16
C SER A 150 5.08 -12.90 23.09
N SER A 151 6.08 -13.73 23.37
CA SER A 151 7.45 -13.47 22.93
C SER A 151 7.49 -13.61 21.40
N SER A 152 7.29 -12.51 20.67
CA SER A 152 7.59 -12.49 19.24
C SER A 152 9.11 -12.51 19.05
N SER A 153 9.56 -13.49 18.27
CA SER A 153 10.94 -13.65 17.86
C SER A 153 11.28 -12.54 16.85
N SER A 154 12.18 -11.64 17.23
CA SER A 154 12.67 -10.51 16.42
C SER A 154 13.27 -10.89 15.05
N GLY A 155 13.45 -12.17 14.76
CA GLY A 155 13.92 -12.66 13.47
C GLY A 155 12.82 -12.84 12.41
N GLU A 156 11.55 -12.93 12.82
CA GLU A 156 10.44 -13.15 11.88
C GLU A 156 10.00 -11.85 11.19
N GLU A 157 10.06 -10.73 11.90
CA GLU A 157 9.62 -9.41 11.42
C GLU A 157 10.52 -8.82 10.31
N ASP A 158 11.80 -9.17 10.33
CA ASP A 158 12.81 -8.78 9.34
C ASP A 158 12.57 -9.47 7.98
N ALA A 159 12.11 -10.74 8.03
CA ALA A 159 11.66 -11.47 6.85
C ALA A 159 10.34 -10.91 6.28
N GLU A 160 9.42 -10.49 7.15
CA GLU A 160 8.13 -9.92 6.74
C GLU A 160 8.27 -8.59 5.99
N MET A 161 9.31 -7.81 6.27
CA MET A 161 9.57 -6.51 5.65
C MET A 161 10.43 -6.64 4.38
N ALA A 162 11.25 -7.69 4.26
CA ALA A 162 11.87 -8.09 3.00
C ALA A 162 10.83 -8.52 1.92
N ASP A 163 9.69 -9.07 2.33
CA ASP A 163 8.59 -9.45 1.41
C ASP A 163 7.91 -8.23 0.74
N LEU A 164 7.81 -7.09 1.43
CA LEU A 164 7.32 -5.83 0.83
C LEU A 164 8.24 -5.34 -0.30
N MET A 165 9.55 -5.51 -0.12
CA MET A 165 10.54 -5.20 -1.16
C MET A 165 10.27 -6.05 -2.41
N ARG A 166 9.94 -7.34 -2.23
CA ARG A 166 9.63 -8.27 -3.31
C ARG A 166 8.34 -7.90 -4.04
N GLU A 167 7.27 -7.53 -3.33
CA GLU A 167 5.99 -7.14 -3.98
C GLU A 167 6.15 -5.86 -4.80
N ASN A 168 6.86 -4.84 -4.29
CA ASN A 168 7.17 -3.62 -5.06
C ASN A 168 7.96 -3.90 -6.34
N SER A 169 8.81 -4.94 -6.35
CA SER A 169 9.51 -5.39 -7.57
C SER A 169 8.66 -6.28 -8.49
N GLU A 170 7.73 -7.08 -7.95
CA GLU A 170 6.87 -7.99 -8.73
C GLU A 170 5.71 -7.26 -9.43
N ILE A 171 5.26 -6.11 -8.90
CA ILE A 171 4.22 -5.27 -9.53
C ILE A 171 4.66 -4.75 -10.93
N SER A 172 5.97 -4.68 -11.19
CA SER A 172 6.53 -4.28 -12.50
C SER A 172 6.49 -5.37 -13.58
N SER A 173 6.17 -6.64 -13.26
CA SER A 173 6.34 -7.77 -14.20
C SER A 173 5.07 -8.61 -14.47
N SER A 174 3.87 -8.09 -14.23
CA SER A 174 2.63 -8.85 -14.47
C SER A 174 1.74 -8.21 -15.54
N SER A 175 2.04 -8.54 -16.80
CA SER A 175 1.11 -8.53 -17.92
C SER A 175 1.09 -9.93 -18.54
N GLY A 176 0.02 -10.70 -18.34
CA GLY A 176 -0.21 -11.96 -19.05
C GLY A 176 -0.75 -13.12 -18.21
N GLU A 177 -2.04 -13.41 -18.45
CA GLU A 177 -2.72 -14.73 -18.41
C GLU A 177 -3.10 -15.41 -17.09
N GLU A 178 -4.40 -15.70 -17.01
CA GLU A 178 -5.03 -16.71 -16.16
C GLU A 178 -4.72 -18.10 -16.76
N GLU A 179 -4.08 -19.03 -16.02
CA GLU A 179 -4.59 -20.40 -15.81
C GLU A 179 -3.67 -21.32 -14.97
N SER A 180 -4.35 -22.28 -14.35
CA SER A 180 -3.92 -23.52 -13.68
C SER A 180 -3.51 -23.45 -12.19
N ASP A 181 -4.48 -23.83 -11.37
CA ASP A 181 -4.32 -24.31 -10.00
C ASP A 181 -3.38 -25.53 -9.95
N GLN A 182 -2.25 -25.38 -9.27
CA GLN A 182 -1.62 -26.49 -8.56
C GLN A 182 -1.39 -26.08 -7.10
N ALA A 183 -2.31 -26.52 -6.25
CA ALA A 183 -2.28 -26.28 -4.82
C ALA A 183 -1.17 -27.10 -4.15
N GLN A 184 -0.09 -26.43 -3.74
CA GLN A 184 0.73 -26.92 -2.62
C GLN A 184 0.17 -26.38 -1.31
N PRO A 185 0.17 -27.17 -0.22
CA PRO A 185 -0.42 -26.75 1.05
C PRO A 185 0.50 -25.73 1.73
N ARG A 186 0.27 -24.44 1.48
CA ARG A 186 0.95 -23.35 2.19
C ARG A 186 0.29 -23.13 3.56
N VAL A 187 1.13 -23.09 4.59
CA VAL A 187 0.81 -22.81 6.00
C VAL A 187 -0.12 -21.60 6.12
N LYS A 188 -1.28 -21.78 6.77
CA LYS A 188 -2.40 -20.82 6.80
C LYS A 188 -2.08 -19.48 7.50
N GLY A 189 -0.94 -19.35 8.20
CA GLY A 189 -0.57 -18.15 8.97
C GLY A 189 0.01 -16.99 8.14
N THR A 190 0.82 -17.26 7.11
CA THR A 190 1.51 -16.21 6.33
C THR A 190 0.58 -15.44 5.39
N ARG A 191 -0.52 -16.06 4.95
CA ARG A 191 -1.48 -15.43 4.02
C ARG A 191 -2.23 -14.26 4.66
N ARG A 192 -2.54 -14.35 5.97
CA ARG A 192 -3.17 -13.26 6.73
C ARG A 192 -2.22 -12.06 6.86
N LYS A 193 -0.96 -12.29 7.29
CA LYS A 193 0.11 -11.27 7.41
C LYS A 193 0.35 -10.47 6.11
N ARG A 194 0.30 -11.14 4.95
CA ARG A 194 0.44 -10.51 3.61
C ARG A 194 -0.70 -9.54 3.26
N LEU A 195 -1.93 -9.83 3.68
CA LEU A 195 -3.08 -8.95 3.41
C LEU A 195 -3.04 -7.65 4.24
N TYR A 196 -2.46 -7.68 5.44
CA TYR A 196 -2.36 -6.52 6.31
C TYR A 196 -1.49 -5.41 5.72
N ARG A 197 -0.46 -5.74 4.91
CA ARG A 197 0.52 -4.76 4.40
C ARG A 197 0.29 -4.28 2.97
N LYS A 198 -0.46 -5.01 2.15
CA LYS A 198 -0.74 -4.63 0.74
C LYS A 198 -1.44 -3.28 0.62
N TYR A 199 -2.23 -2.93 1.63
CA TYR A 199 -3.06 -1.73 1.64
C TYR A 199 -2.42 -0.57 2.40
N ASP A 200 -1.29 -0.83 3.03
CA ASP A 200 -0.48 0.15 3.73
C ASP A 200 0.51 0.82 2.76
N ALA A 201 0.56 0.45 1.47
CA ALA A 201 1.51 0.99 0.51
C ALA A 201 1.17 2.44 0.07
N PRO A 202 2.16 3.24 -0.41
CA PRO A 202 1.93 4.60 -0.90
C PRO A 202 0.91 4.70 -2.05
N ALA A 203 0.71 3.62 -2.81
CA ALA A 203 -0.33 3.53 -3.83
C ALA A 203 -1.75 3.71 -3.27
N SER A 204 -1.98 3.40 -2.00
CA SER A 204 -3.25 3.67 -1.32
C SER A 204 -3.54 5.16 -1.17
N ASN A 205 -2.52 6.01 -0.98
CA ASN A 205 -2.70 7.47 -0.99
C ASN A 205 -3.26 7.92 -2.34
N ILE A 206 -2.70 7.42 -3.44
CA ILE A 206 -3.17 7.74 -4.79
C ILE A 206 -4.61 7.26 -5.00
N ALA A 207 -4.95 6.06 -4.50
CA ALA A 207 -6.33 5.57 -4.54
C ALA A 207 -7.31 6.50 -3.78
N VAL A 208 -6.91 7.03 -2.62
CA VAL A 208 -7.69 8.01 -1.86
C VAL A 208 -7.90 9.30 -2.66
N LEU A 209 -6.85 9.82 -3.30
CA LEU A 209 -6.96 11.01 -4.16
C LEU A 209 -7.91 10.78 -5.35
N ILE A 210 -7.82 9.62 -6.01
CA ILE A 210 -8.72 9.26 -7.12
C ILE A 210 -10.17 9.22 -6.64
N LEU A 211 -10.45 8.57 -5.51
CA LEU A 211 -11.80 8.54 -4.95
C LEU A 211 -12.33 9.92 -4.58
N ALA A 212 -11.47 10.80 -4.04
CA ALA A 212 -11.84 12.19 -3.76
C ALA A 212 -12.22 12.94 -5.05
N CYS A 213 -11.44 12.77 -6.12
CA CYS A 213 -11.77 13.34 -7.43
C CYS A 213 -13.10 12.82 -7.97
N TRP A 214 -13.37 11.51 -7.83
CA TRP A 214 -14.64 10.91 -8.28
C TRP A 214 -15.82 11.41 -7.46
N THR A 215 -15.65 11.56 -6.15
CA THR A 215 -16.66 12.11 -5.23
C THR A 215 -17.08 13.52 -5.66
N LEU A 216 -16.12 14.34 -6.12
CA LEU A 216 -16.36 15.68 -6.67
C LEU A 216 -16.71 15.70 -8.17
N ARG A 217 -16.96 14.52 -8.76
CA ARG A 217 -17.34 14.35 -10.19
C ARG A 217 -16.31 14.92 -11.17
N LEU A 218 -15.03 14.97 -10.76
CA LEU A 218 -13.93 15.36 -11.64
C LEU A 218 -13.66 14.25 -12.68
N PRO A 219 -13.48 14.57 -13.97
CA PRO A 219 -13.28 13.60 -15.04
C PRO A 219 -11.82 13.13 -15.14
N VAL A 220 -11.30 12.58 -14.05
CA VAL A 220 -9.93 12.06 -13.95
C VAL A 220 -9.84 10.60 -14.42
N MET A 221 -8.73 10.25 -15.06
CA MET A 221 -8.35 8.89 -15.46
C MET A 221 -7.17 8.40 -14.61
N TYR A 222 -6.94 7.08 -14.52
CA TYR A 222 -5.80 6.56 -13.77
C TYR A 222 -4.46 7.05 -14.34
N MET A 223 -4.38 7.16 -15.67
CA MET A 223 -3.18 7.66 -16.36
C MET A 223 -2.84 9.11 -16.03
N ASP A 224 -3.79 9.93 -15.58
CA ASP A 224 -3.49 11.31 -15.16
C ASP A 224 -2.56 11.31 -13.95
N PHE A 225 -2.82 10.43 -12.98
CA PHE A 225 -1.98 10.28 -11.79
C PHE A 225 -0.64 9.66 -12.13
N VAL A 226 -0.61 8.63 -12.98
CA VAL A 226 0.65 7.99 -13.42
C VAL A 226 1.58 9.01 -14.07
N ARG A 227 1.05 9.84 -14.99
CA ARG A 227 1.83 10.88 -15.68
C ARG A 227 2.34 11.95 -14.72
N LEU A 228 1.51 12.40 -13.77
CA LEU A 228 1.93 13.37 -12.76
C LEU A 228 3.03 12.83 -11.84
N ILE A 229 2.98 11.54 -11.53
CA ILE A 229 3.99 10.85 -10.73
C ILE A 229 5.30 10.73 -11.51
N GLU A 230 5.24 10.26 -12.76
CA GLU A 230 6.43 10.14 -13.63
C GLU A 230 7.08 11.49 -13.92
N ALA A 231 6.29 12.55 -14.04
CA ALA A 231 6.77 13.93 -14.21
C ALA A 231 7.32 14.57 -12.92
N TYR A 232 7.36 13.85 -11.78
CA TYR A 232 7.72 14.37 -10.45
C TYR A 232 6.90 15.62 -10.05
N GLU A 233 5.68 15.78 -10.56
CA GLU A 233 4.74 16.85 -10.16
C GLU A 233 3.91 16.45 -8.94
N LEU A 234 3.58 15.17 -8.84
CA LEU A 234 2.90 14.59 -7.70
C LEU A 234 3.90 13.79 -6.85
N PRO A 235 4.20 14.22 -5.61
CA PRO A 235 5.13 13.52 -4.72
C PRO A 235 4.74 12.05 -4.53
N TYR A 236 5.56 11.13 -5.02
CA TYR A 236 5.31 9.68 -4.92
C TYR A 236 6.59 8.88 -5.13
N LEU A 237 7.39 9.29 -6.13
CA LEU A 237 8.75 8.80 -6.33
C LEU A 237 9.69 9.57 -5.41
N ASP A 238 10.45 8.84 -4.59
CA ASP A 238 11.36 9.40 -3.58
C ASP A 238 10.78 10.52 -2.68
N PRO A 239 9.65 10.30 -1.98
CA PRO A 239 9.06 11.29 -1.10
C PRO A 239 9.91 11.57 0.14
N VAL A 240 10.84 10.69 0.51
CA VAL A 240 11.66 10.83 1.72
C VAL A 240 12.52 12.09 1.69
N ARG A 241 12.98 12.50 0.50
CA ARG A 241 13.66 13.79 0.25
C ARG A 241 12.85 15.00 0.72
N LEU A 242 11.53 14.90 0.67
CA LEU A 242 10.60 15.99 0.94
C LEU A 242 10.17 16.04 2.41
N LEU A 243 10.47 14.99 3.18
CA LEU A 243 10.09 14.89 4.59
C LEU A 243 11.10 15.60 5.50
N PRO A 244 10.65 16.20 6.62
CA PRO A 244 11.54 16.85 7.57
C PRO A 244 12.50 15.85 8.24
N VAL A 245 13.73 16.31 8.53
CA VAL A 245 14.80 15.49 9.13
C VAL A 245 14.40 14.86 10.47
N SER A 246 13.52 15.53 11.22
CA SER A 246 12.96 15.02 12.47
C SER A 246 12.18 13.71 12.29
N LEU A 247 11.52 13.52 11.14
CA LEU A 247 10.80 12.29 10.82
C LEU A 247 11.72 11.25 10.17
N THR A 248 12.60 11.68 9.27
CA THR A 248 13.42 10.72 8.49
C THR A 248 14.50 10.02 9.31
N ARG A 249 15.01 10.65 10.38
CA ARG A 249 16.03 10.05 11.27
C ARG A 249 15.58 8.77 11.99
N HIS A 250 14.27 8.58 12.15
CA HIS A 250 13.68 7.44 12.85
C HIS A 250 13.27 6.30 11.90
N LEU A 251 13.38 6.51 10.59
CA LEU A 251 13.02 5.52 9.58
C LEU A 251 14.12 4.48 9.43
N THR A 252 13.73 3.21 9.54
CA THR A 252 14.57 2.09 9.13
C THR A 252 14.78 2.09 7.61
N LYS A 253 15.86 1.45 7.14
CA LYS A 253 16.13 1.27 5.71
C LYS A 253 14.92 0.71 4.95
N HIS A 254 14.19 -0.20 5.58
CA HIS A 254 13.05 -0.85 4.95
C HIS A 254 11.81 0.05 4.91
N THR A 255 11.49 0.77 5.98
CA THR A 255 10.39 1.73 5.97
C THR A 255 10.66 2.83 4.94
N THR A 256 11.91 3.28 4.81
CA THR A 256 12.33 4.24 3.78
C THR A 256 12.07 3.70 2.37
N HIS A 257 12.42 2.44 2.10
CA HIS A 257 12.14 1.82 0.79
C HIS A 257 10.64 1.63 0.54
N ALA A 258 9.87 1.24 1.56
CA ALA A 258 8.42 1.11 1.46
C ALA A 258 7.71 2.46 1.24
N LEU A 259 8.28 3.56 1.72
CA LEU A 259 7.81 4.94 1.49
C LEU A 259 8.18 5.45 0.09
N SER A 260 9.29 4.98 -0.49
CA SER A 260 9.80 5.40 -1.80
C SER A 260 9.77 4.27 -2.84
N PRO A 261 8.61 3.99 -3.47
CA PRO A 261 8.53 3.07 -4.60
C PRO A 261 9.39 3.53 -5.78
N HIS A 262 9.95 2.57 -6.52
CA HIS A 262 10.81 2.83 -7.68
C HIS A 262 10.05 3.25 -8.93
N HIS A 263 8.78 2.84 -9.05
CA HIS A 263 7.96 3.06 -10.25
C HIS A 263 6.58 3.58 -9.86
N ALA A 264 5.96 4.32 -10.78
CA ALA A 264 4.57 4.70 -10.67
C ALA A 264 3.66 3.44 -10.60
N PRO A 265 2.55 3.49 -9.86
CA PRO A 265 1.65 2.36 -9.73
C PRO A 265 0.91 2.10 -11.04
N THR A 266 0.71 0.84 -11.41
CA THR A 266 0.00 0.51 -12.65
C THR A 266 -1.50 0.89 -12.56
N PRO A 267 -2.14 1.32 -13.66
CA PRO A 267 -3.57 1.65 -13.66
C PRO A 267 -4.47 0.52 -13.14
N ILE A 268 -4.14 -0.72 -13.49
CA ILE A 268 -4.89 -1.91 -13.03
C ILE A 268 -4.75 -2.07 -11.50
N HIS A 269 -3.56 -1.83 -10.95
CA HIS A 269 -3.35 -1.87 -9.51
C HIS A 269 -4.15 -0.76 -8.81
N LEU A 270 -4.08 0.48 -9.32
CA LEU A 270 -4.87 1.60 -8.80
C LEU A 270 -6.37 1.32 -8.83
N HIS A 271 -6.88 0.79 -9.94
CA HIS A 271 -8.30 0.42 -10.04
C HIS A 271 -8.70 -0.61 -8.98
N ARG A 272 -7.89 -1.66 -8.76
CA ARG A 272 -8.16 -2.66 -7.71
C ARG A 272 -8.19 -2.04 -6.31
N LEU A 273 -7.31 -1.09 -6.01
CA LEU A 273 -7.31 -0.36 -4.73
C LEU A 273 -8.56 0.50 -4.60
N CYS A 274 -8.91 1.28 -5.64
CA CYS A 274 -10.08 2.15 -5.66
C CYS A 274 -11.39 1.35 -5.54
N ALA A 275 -11.54 0.28 -6.33
CA ALA A 275 -12.72 -0.58 -6.32
C ALA A 275 -12.92 -1.25 -4.95
N ARG A 276 -11.83 -1.73 -4.32
CA ARG A 276 -11.89 -2.29 -2.96
C ARG A 276 -12.32 -1.24 -1.95
N LEU A 277 -11.66 -0.07 -1.94
CA LEU A 277 -11.96 0.98 -0.98
C LEU A 277 -13.38 1.50 -1.16
N ALA A 278 -13.84 1.74 -2.38
CA ALA A 278 -15.22 2.12 -2.68
C ALA A 278 -16.24 1.08 -2.20
N LYS A 279 -15.98 -0.21 -2.41
CA LYS A 279 -16.81 -1.30 -1.88
C LYS A 279 -16.88 -1.27 -0.35
N LEU A 280 -15.76 -1.10 0.32
CA LEU A 280 -15.68 -1.09 1.78
C LEU A 280 -16.37 0.15 2.38
N LEU A 281 -16.19 1.32 1.76
CA LEU A 281 -16.87 2.56 2.12
C LEU A 281 -18.40 2.41 2.05
N ASN A 282 -18.90 1.82 0.96
CA ASN A 282 -20.34 1.60 0.78
C ASN A 282 -20.89 0.56 1.76
N SER A 283 -20.20 -0.56 1.95
CA SER A 283 -20.68 -1.65 2.82
C SER A 283 -20.57 -1.37 4.31
N SER A 284 -19.56 -0.59 4.74
CA SER A 284 -19.30 -0.35 6.17
C SER A 284 -19.94 0.95 6.67
N TYR A 285 -19.96 1.99 5.83
CA TYR A 285 -20.42 3.34 6.22
C TYR A 285 -21.59 3.84 5.39
N GLY A 286 -22.07 3.09 4.39
CA GLY A 286 -23.13 3.55 3.49
C GLY A 286 -22.70 4.71 2.58
N VAL A 287 -21.38 4.96 2.47
CA VAL A 287 -20.86 6.04 1.62
C VAL A 287 -20.90 5.58 0.17
N HIS A 288 -21.90 6.05 -0.57
CA HIS A 288 -22.07 5.75 -1.98
C HIS A 288 -21.11 6.58 -2.83
N MET A 289 -20.24 5.90 -3.59
CA MET A 289 -19.34 6.53 -4.55
C MET A 289 -20.07 6.74 -5.88
N PRO A 290 -20.09 7.97 -6.43
CA PRO A 290 -20.76 8.23 -7.69
C PRO A 290 -20.08 7.53 -8.87
N GLU A 291 -20.81 7.39 -9.97
CA GLU A 291 -20.28 6.90 -11.23
C GLU A 291 -19.16 7.81 -11.79
N LEU A 292 -18.39 7.31 -12.75
CA LEU A 292 -17.43 8.11 -13.50
C LEU A 292 -18.16 9.24 -14.25
N ASN A 293 -17.55 10.42 -14.30
CA ASN A 293 -18.01 11.50 -15.20
C ASN A 293 -17.69 11.12 -16.66
N ALA A 294 -18.57 10.29 -17.25
CA ALA A 294 -18.29 9.61 -18.51
C ALA A 294 -18.23 10.55 -19.72
N ALA A 295 -18.92 11.70 -19.70
CA ALA A 295 -19.01 12.56 -20.88
C ALA A 295 -17.67 13.22 -21.26
N PRO A 296 -16.92 13.86 -20.34
CA PRO A 296 -15.59 14.38 -20.64
C PRO A 296 -14.57 13.27 -20.86
N VAL A 297 -14.66 12.15 -20.13
CA VAL A 297 -13.77 10.99 -20.30
C VAL A 297 -13.93 10.38 -21.70
N LEU A 298 -15.17 10.24 -22.18
CA LEU A 298 -15.45 9.80 -23.55
C LEU A 298 -14.89 10.79 -24.58
N TRP A 299 -15.04 12.10 -24.35
CA TRP A 299 -14.45 13.10 -25.25
C TRP A 299 -12.92 13.00 -25.30
N ARG A 300 -12.27 12.77 -24.14
CA ARG A 300 -10.83 12.55 -24.07
C ARG A 300 -10.42 11.30 -24.86
N ALA A 301 -11.14 10.19 -24.74
CA ALA A 301 -10.88 8.96 -25.49
C ALA A 301 -11.10 9.12 -27.01
N VAL A 302 -12.11 9.89 -27.42
CA VAL A 302 -12.35 10.23 -28.82
C VAL A 302 -11.22 11.10 -29.36
N ARG A 303 -10.78 12.10 -28.60
CA ARG A 303 -9.68 13.00 -28.98
C ARG A 303 -8.33 12.26 -29.05
N SER A 304 -8.06 11.34 -28.13
CA SER A 304 -6.82 10.55 -28.15
C SER A 304 -6.72 9.63 -29.36
N LEU A 305 -7.87 9.25 -29.95
CA LEU A 305 -7.94 8.49 -31.19
C LEU A 305 -8.14 9.40 -32.42
N CYS A 306 -7.87 10.70 -32.32
CA CYS A 306 -8.01 11.69 -33.39
C CYS A 306 -9.40 11.66 -34.06
N GLY A 307 -10.43 11.38 -33.25
CA GLY A 307 -11.82 11.25 -33.64
C GLY A 307 -12.58 12.57 -33.70
N THR A 308 -13.73 12.55 -34.37
CA THR A 308 -14.59 13.73 -34.58
C THR A 308 -15.74 13.81 -33.56
N PRO A 309 -16.44 14.97 -33.45
CA PRO A 309 -17.68 15.05 -32.67
C PRO A 309 -18.75 14.03 -33.10
N THR A 310 -18.78 13.64 -34.37
CA THR A 310 -19.63 12.55 -34.85
C THR A 310 -19.27 11.22 -34.20
N LEU A 311 -17.97 10.89 -34.10
CA LEU A 311 -17.50 9.70 -33.41
C LEU A 311 -17.92 9.70 -31.94
N TYR A 312 -17.83 10.85 -31.26
CA TYR A 312 -18.31 11.01 -29.89
C TYR A 312 -19.80 10.67 -29.77
N MET A 313 -20.64 11.20 -30.66
CA MET A 313 -22.07 10.95 -30.64
C MET A 313 -22.41 9.47 -30.90
N LEU A 314 -21.70 8.83 -31.82
CA LEU A 314 -21.88 7.40 -32.11
C LEU A 314 -21.43 6.52 -30.93
N ALA A 315 -20.26 6.81 -30.36
CA ALA A 315 -19.74 6.08 -29.20
C ALA A 315 -20.64 6.25 -27.98
N LYS A 316 -21.17 7.46 -27.74
CA LYS A 316 -22.15 7.74 -26.68
C LYS A 316 -23.45 6.94 -26.88
N LYS A 317 -23.95 6.86 -28.12
CA LYS A 317 -25.13 6.04 -28.44
C LYS A 317 -24.86 4.56 -28.19
N LEU A 318 -23.73 4.04 -28.70
CA LEU A 318 -23.35 2.64 -28.50
C LEU A 318 -23.19 2.31 -27.01
N ALA A 319 -22.48 3.16 -26.24
CA ALA A 319 -22.26 2.98 -24.82
C ALA A 319 -23.57 2.86 -24.02
N ARG A 320 -24.60 3.62 -24.42
CA ARG A 320 -25.95 3.52 -23.84
C ARG A 320 -26.66 2.22 -24.21
N VAL A 321 -26.56 1.80 -25.47
CA VAL A 321 -27.20 0.56 -25.95
C VAL A 321 -26.61 -0.66 -25.24
N ILE A 322 -25.29 -0.70 -25.07
CA ILE A 322 -24.60 -1.81 -24.40
C ILE A 322 -24.58 -1.69 -22.87
N SER A 323 -25.06 -0.57 -22.32
CA SER A 323 -25.09 -0.28 -20.88
C SER A 323 -23.74 -0.50 -20.17
N ILE A 324 -22.71 0.24 -20.61
CA ILE A 324 -21.34 0.14 -20.05
C ILE A 324 -21.33 0.41 -18.54
N PRO A 325 -20.60 -0.38 -17.72
CA PRO A 325 -20.40 -0.07 -16.31
C PRO A 325 -19.57 1.21 -16.12
N LEU A 326 -20.12 2.16 -15.37
CA LEU A 326 -19.47 3.43 -15.01
C LEU A 326 -19.05 3.51 -13.54
N SER A 327 -19.42 2.51 -12.74
CA SER A 327 -19.06 2.40 -11.32
C SER A 327 -17.70 1.75 -11.12
N LEU A 328 -17.04 2.05 -9.99
CA LEU A 328 -15.76 1.41 -9.63
C LEU A 328 -15.88 -0.08 -9.30
N HIS A 329 -17.03 -0.51 -8.80
CA HIS A 329 -17.28 -1.87 -8.36
C HIS A 329 -18.77 -2.19 -8.47
N ARG A 330 -19.12 -3.40 -8.87
CA ARG A 330 -20.51 -3.84 -9.08
C ARG A 330 -21.44 -3.62 -7.89
N SER A 331 -20.93 -3.67 -6.66
CA SER A 331 -21.73 -3.47 -5.44
C SER A 331 -22.25 -2.05 -5.24
N LEU A 332 -21.75 -1.08 -6.02
CA LEU A 332 -22.21 0.30 -5.98
C LEU A 332 -23.48 0.48 -6.82
N VAL A 333 -23.77 -0.46 -7.73
CA VAL A 333 -24.92 -0.43 -8.62
C VAL A 333 -26.02 -1.33 -8.06
N PRO A 334 -27.31 -1.02 -8.26
CA PRO A 334 -28.40 -1.93 -7.90
C PRO A 334 -28.26 -3.29 -8.58
N ALA A 335 -28.57 -4.36 -7.85
CA ALA A 335 -28.57 -5.71 -8.40
C ALA A 335 -29.63 -5.87 -9.49
N LEU A 336 -29.33 -6.72 -10.47
CA LEU A 336 -30.30 -7.13 -11.48
C LEU A 336 -31.51 -7.80 -10.83
N THR A 337 -32.70 -7.52 -11.36
CA THR A 337 -33.95 -8.13 -10.90
C THR A 337 -33.88 -9.65 -11.07
N ARG A 338 -33.88 -10.38 -9.96
CA ARG A 338 -33.88 -11.85 -9.97
C ARG A 338 -35.31 -12.35 -10.16
N ALA A 339 -35.61 -12.98 -11.30
CA ALA A 339 -36.90 -13.64 -11.53
C ALA A 339 -36.88 -15.09 -10.99
N LYS A 340 -35.71 -15.72 -10.99
CA LYS A 340 -35.45 -17.07 -10.48
C LYS A 340 -34.30 -17.07 -9.49
N THR A 341 -34.29 -18.05 -8.59
CA THR A 341 -33.25 -18.21 -7.55
C THR A 341 -31.83 -18.38 -8.10
N ARG A 342 -31.70 -18.89 -9.34
CA ARG A 342 -30.41 -19.12 -10.02
C ARG A 342 -29.98 -17.95 -10.92
N ASP A 343 -30.78 -16.90 -11.03
CA ASP A 343 -30.42 -15.74 -11.84
C ASP A 343 -29.25 -15.00 -11.19
N SER A 344 -28.25 -14.67 -12.00
CA SER A 344 -27.13 -13.85 -11.54
C SER A 344 -27.64 -12.46 -11.16
N SER A 345 -27.19 -11.93 -10.02
CA SER A 345 -27.47 -10.55 -9.63
C SER A 345 -26.68 -9.52 -10.43
N TRP A 346 -25.69 -9.95 -11.21
CA TRP A 346 -24.73 -9.07 -11.88
C TRP A 346 -24.30 -9.67 -13.22
N HIS A 347 -23.89 -8.84 -14.17
CA HIS A 347 -23.21 -9.32 -15.36
C HIS A 347 -21.74 -9.67 -15.06
N LYS A 348 -21.15 -10.54 -15.88
CA LYS A 348 -19.76 -11.00 -15.70
C LYS A 348 -18.74 -9.85 -15.72
N HIS A 349 -19.04 -8.78 -16.46
CA HIS A 349 -18.12 -7.69 -16.74
C HIS A 349 -18.50 -6.36 -16.06
N ASP A 350 -19.34 -6.38 -15.02
CA ASP A 350 -19.74 -5.17 -14.28
C ASP A 350 -18.57 -4.53 -13.50
N ASP A 351 -17.51 -5.29 -13.22
CA ASP A 351 -16.27 -4.80 -12.61
C ASP A 351 -15.22 -4.36 -13.64
N ALA A 352 -15.60 -4.20 -14.93
CA ALA A 352 -14.68 -3.69 -15.93
C ALA A 352 -14.23 -2.27 -15.59
N ILE A 353 -12.97 -1.94 -15.90
CA ILE A 353 -12.42 -0.61 -15.67
C ILE A 353 -13.19 0.41 -16.55
N PRO A 354 -13.87 1.41 -15.96
CA PRO A 354 -14.78 2.28 -16.73
C PRO A 354 -14.10 3.06 -17.86
N GLU A 355 -12.88 3.56 -17.67
CA GLU A 355 -12.12 4.27 -18.71
C GLU A 355 -11.80 3.38 -19.91
N VAL A 356 -11.46 2.11 -19.66
CA VAL A 356 -11.14 1.11 -20.69
C VAL A 356 -12.41 0.74 -21.44
N ALA A 357 -13.53 0.59 -20.74
CA ALA A 357 -14.81 0.27 -21.36
C ALA A 357 -15.30 1.41 -22.27
N ILE A 358 -15.12 2.67 -21.85
CA ILE A 358 -15.39 3.85 -22.67
C ILE A 358 -14.50 3.87 -23.92
N ALA A 359 -13.19 3.65 -23.78
CA ALA A 359 -12.26 3.59 -24.92
C ALA A 359 -12.62 2.43 -25.88
N ALA A 360 -12.97 1.26 -25.34
CA ALA A 360 -13.41 0.11 -26.12
C ALA A 360 -14.66 0.42 -26.94
N ALA A 361 -15.62 1.18 -26.39
CA ALA A 361 -16.80 1.62 -27.14
C ALA A 361 -16.44 2.49 -28.34
N VAL A 362 -15.48 3.41 -28.20
CA VAL A 362 -14.98 4.21 -29.33
C VAL A 362 -14.35 3.31 -30.40
N ILE A 363 -13.51 2.36 -30.00
CA ILE A 363 -12.87 1.40 -30.91
C ILE A 363 -13.92 0.55 -31.62
N ILE A 364 -14.96 0.07 -30.93
CA ILE A 364 -16.03 -0.71 -31.55
C ILE A 364 -16.77 0.11 -32.61
N VAL A 365 -17.07 1.39 -32.35
CA VAL A 365 -17.67 2.25 -33.38
C VAL A 365 -16.75 2.39 -34.59
N LEU A 366 -15.45 2.62 -34.39
CA LEU A 366 -14.49 2.68 -35.50
C LEU A 366 -14.46 1.38 -36.30
N LYS A 367 -14.47 0.22 -35.62
CA LYS A 367 -14.57 -1.09 -36.26
C LYS A 367 -15.87 -1.25 -37.05
N MET A 368 -16.99 -0.77 -36.50
CA MET A 368 -18.29 -0.82 -37.15
C MET A 368 -18.36 0.04 -38.40
N VAL A 369 -17.74 1.22 -38.39
CA VAL A 369 -17.73 2.19 -39.50
C VAL A 369 -16.77 1.75 -40.61
N TYR A 370 -15.52 1.44 -40.26
CA TYR A 370 -14.48 1.18 -41.26
C TYR A 370 -14.36 -0.30 -41.65
N GLY A 371 -14.96 -1.22 -40.89
CA GLY A 371 -14.85 -2.65 -41.20
C GLY A 371 -13.46 -3.23 -40.93
N LEU A 372 -12.86 -2.87 -39.78
CA LEU A 372 -11.53 -3.33 -39.35
C LEU A 372 -11.53 -4.81 -38.86
N ASP A 373 -12.58 -5.57 -39.19
CA ASP A 373 -12.76 -6.99 -38.96
C ASP A 373 -12.48 -7.83 -40.23
N GLY A 374 -11.84 -7.21 -41.23
CA GLY A 374 -11.52 -7.84 -42.51
C GLY A 374 -12.63 -7.75 -43.56
N LYS A 375 -13.77 -7.12 -43.23
CA LYS A 375 -14.86 -6.85 -44.16
C LYS A 375 -14.99 -5.33 -44.35
N PRO A 376 -14.50 -4.75 -45.46
CA PRO A 376 -14.59 -3.31 -45.66
C PRO A 376 -16.05 -2.88 -45.70
N ARG A 377 -16.37 -1.81 -44.97
CA ARG A 377 -17.71 -1.22 -44.92
C ARG A 377 -17.64 0.19 -45.49
N GLN A 378 -18.63 0.54 -46.30
CA GLN A 378 -18.80 1.88 -46.82
C GLN A 378 -20.25 2.32 -46.61
N PRO A 379 -20.47 3.60 -46.27
CA PRO A 379 -21.82 4.11 -46.13
C PRO A 379 -22.57 3.97 -47.44
N SER A 380 -23.69 3.23 -47.41
CA SER A 380 -24.52 3.01 -48.60
C SER A 380 -25.60 4.08 -48.75
N GLN A 381 -26.04 4.66 -47.64
CA GLN A 381 -27.09 5.69 -47.61
C GLN A 381 -26.49 7.06 -47.32
N LYS A 382 -27.08 8.11 -47.89
CA LYS A 382 -26.64 9.50 -47.67
C LYS A 382 -26.81 9.96 -46.21
N ASP A 383 -27.79 9.40 -45.51
CA ASP A 383 -28.11 9.74 -44.12
C ASP A 383 -27.27 8.93 -43.10
N ASP A 384 -26.37 8.07 -43.56
CA ASP A 384 -25.50 7.30 -42.68
C ASP A 384 -24.51 8.24 -41.96
N PRO A 385 -24.46 8.26 -40.61
CA PRO A 385 -23.50 9.07 -39.87
C PRO A 385 -22.04 8.74 -40.21
N ALA A 386 -21.75 7.56 -40.78
CA ALA A 386 -20.43 7.22 -41.29
C ALA A 386 -19.96 8.15 -42.42
N CYS A 387 -20.87 8.79 -43.17
CA CYS A 387 -20.53 9.77 -44.20
C CYS A 387 -19.81 11.01 -43.65
N ALA A 388 -20.00 11.34 -42.36
CA ALA A 388 -19.38 12.49 -41.71
C ALA A 388 -18.03 12.17 -41.06
N LEU A 389 -17.55 10.92 -41.17
CA LEU A 389 -16.23 10.51 -40.70
C LEU A 389 -15.20 10.60 -41.85
N PRO A 390 -13.93 10.88 -41.55
CA PRO A 390 -12.87 10.95 -42.55
C PRO A 390 -12.69 9.60 -43.26
N ARG A 391 -12.10 9.62 -44.45
CA ARG A 391 -11.74 8.36 -45.14
C ARG A 391 -10.72 7.60 -44.30
N LEU A 392 -10.73 6.27 -44.39
CA LEU A 392 -9.84 5.42 -43.60
C LEU A 392 -8.37 5.78 -43.80
N SER A 393 -7.95 6.07 -45.04
CA SER A 393 -6.57 6.48 -45.34
C SER A 393 -6.17 7.79 -44.66
N GLU A 394 -7.04 8.80 -44.70
CA GLU A 394 -6.81 10.11 -44.06
C GLU A 394 -6.79 9.98 -42.55
N TYR A 395 -7.69 9.18 -41.99
CA TYR A 395 -7.74 8.88 -40.57
C TYR A 395 -6.48 8.18 -40.06
N LEU A 396 -5.98 7.16 -40.78
CA LEU A 396 -4.76 6.46 -40.41
C LEU A 396 -3.52 7.35 -40.51
N LEU A 397 -3.47 8.27 -41.48
CA LEU A 397 -2.41 9.27 -41.56
C LEU A 397 -2.45 10.21 -40.35
N ALA A 398 -3.61 10.78 -40.03
CA ALA A 398 -3.78 11.64 -38.86
C ALA A 398 -3.42 10.91 -37.56
N LEU A 399 -3.78 9.62 -37.43
CA LEU A 399 -3.44 8.81 -36.25
C LEU A 399 -1.92 8.62 -36.11
N ARG A 400 -1.20 8.38 -37.21
CA ARG A 400 0.27 8.27 -37.19
C ARG A 400 0.95 9.58 -36.84
N GLU A 401 0.47 10.70 -37.36
CA GLU A 401 0.97 12.03 -37.01
C GLU A 401 0.71 12.36 -35.54
N CYS A 402 -0.49 12.03 -35.05
CA CYS A 402 -0.84 12.14 -33.63
C CYS A 402 0.09 11.29 -32.74
N GLU A 403 0.35 10.03 -33.14
CA GLU A 403 1.22 9.09 -32.42
C GLU A 403 2.65 9.62 -32.34
N GLN A 404 3.23 10.05 -33.47
CA GLN A 404 4.56 10.65 -33.50
C GLN A 404 4.67 11.91 -32.61
N ALA A 405 3.65 12.76 -32.64
CA ALA A 405 3.60 13.95 -31.79
C ALA A 405 3.44 13.61 -30.29
N ALA A 406 2.67 12.58 -29.95
CA ALA A 406 2.46 12.15 -28.56
C ALA A 406 3.68 11.45 -27.98
N THR A 407 4.29 10.52 -28.75
CA THR A 407 5.55 9.84 -28.44
C THR A 407 6.62 10.83 -28.03
N SER A 408 6.78 11.93 -28.78
CA SER A 408 7.80 12.94 -28.47
C SER A 408 7.70 13.59 -27.08
N LYS A 409 6.52 13.61 -26.43
CA LYS A 409 6.30 14.26 -25.14
C LYS A 409 6.09 13.28 -23.98
N GLU A 410 5.36 12.19 -24.24
CA GLU A 410 5.00 11.22 -23.21
C GLU A 410 6.12 10.18 -22.99
N GLU A 411 6.88 9.82 -24.03
CA GLU A 411 7.97 8.83 -23.90
C GLU A 411 9.26 9.44 -23.34
N LEU A 412 9.43 10.77 -23.36
CA LEU A 412 10.58 11.45 -22.75
C LEU A 412 10.66 11.22 -21.23
N PHE A 413 9.50 11.11 -20.59
CA PHE A 413 9.39 11.07 -19.13
C PHE A 413 8.80 9.74 -18.61
N SER A 414 8.43 8.83 -19.51
CA SER A 414 7.89 7.53 -19.12
C SER A 414 8.99 6.59 -18.66
N ALA A 415 8.77 5.91 -17.53
CA ALA A 415 9.72 4.92 -17.01
C ALA A 415 9.87 3.68 -17.93
N THR A 416 8.91 3.46 -18.83
CA THR A 416 8.91 2.31 -19.77
C THR A 416 9.57 2.60 -21.11
N SER A 417 9.98 3.84 -21.34
CA SER A 417 10.60 4.26 -22.60
C SER A 417 12.05 3.78 -22.70
N GLN A 418 12.42 3.22 -23.85
CA GLN A 418 13.79 2.74 -24.16
C GLN A 418 14.57 3.74 -25.01
N TRP A 419 14.26 5.03 -24.94
CA TRP A 419 14.95 6.03 -25.75
C TRP A 419 16.43 6.12 -25.41
N SER A 420 17.26 6.08 -26.45
CA SER A 420 18.67 6.42 -26.33
C SER A 420 18.83 7.93 -26.34
N VAL A 421 19.74 8.46 -25.52
CA VAL A 421 20.12 9.88 -25.55
C VAL A 421 20.58 10.32 -26.95
N LEU A 422 21.10 9.38 -27.75
CA LEU A 422 21.56 9.63 -29.12
C LEU A 422 20.43 9.94 -30.11
N ASP A 423 19.19 9.53 -29.80
CA ASP A 423 18.03 9.74 -30.66
C ASP A 423 17.29 11.05 -30.32
N MET A 424 17.75 11.78 -29.29
CA MET A 424 17.11 13.00 -28.81
C MET A 424 17.56 14.22 -29.63
N THR A 425 16.60 15.06 -29.99
CA THR A 425 16.90 16.37 -30.57
C THR A 425 17.42 17.33 -29.49
N GLU A 426 18.21 18.34 -29.88
CA GLU A 426 18.74 19.37 -28.96
C GLU A 426 17.69 19.96 -27.99
N PRO A 427 16.48 20.40 -28.43
CA PRO A 427 15.48 20.90 -27.48
C PRO A 427 14.91 19.81 -26.55
N MET A 428 14.91 18.55 -26.97
CA MET A 428 14.49 17.42 -26.12
C MET A 428 15.53 17.13 -25.04
N ILE A 429 16.83 17.30 -25.35
CA ILE A 429 17.91 17.17 -24.37
C ILE A 429 17.77 18.25 -23.29
N ASP A 430 17.52 19.50 -23.66
CA ASP A 430 17.31 20.58 -22.68
C ASP A 430 16.11 20.31 -21.76
N GLN A 431 15.00 19.82 -22.31
CA GLN A 431 13.82 19.43 -21.53
C GLN A 431 14.14 18.26 -20.58
N TYR A 432 14.91 17.28 -21.03
CA TYR A 432 15.36 16.17 -20.21
C TYR A 432 16.30 16.61 -19.08
N LEU A 433 17.20 17.56 -19.34
CA LEU A 433 18.08 18.13 -18.31
C LEU A 433 17.29 18.92 -17.26
N GLN A 434 16.30 19.72 -17.67
CA GLN A 434 15.38 20.40 -16.74
C GLN A 434 14.59 19.40 -15.88
N PHE A 435 14.16 18.29 -16.48
CA PHE A 435 13.53 17.21 -15.74
C PHE A 435 14.49 16.57 -14.75
N CYS A 436 15.75 16.31 -15.12
CA CYS A 436 16.76 15.77 -14.21
C CYS A 436 17.06 16.72 -13.06
N GLU A 437 17.09 18.03 -13.30
CA GLU A 437 17.24 19.04 -12.26
C GLU A 437 16.12 18.90 -11.21
N LYS A 438 14.88 18.80 -11.66
CA LYS A 438 13.70 18.61 -10.79
C LYS A 438 13.71 17.24 -10.08
N ALA A 439 14.01 16.17 -10.80
CA ALA A 439 13.93 14.81 -10.29
C ALA A 439 15.06 14.48 -9.32
N LEU A 440 16.29 14.98 -9.55
CA LEU A 440 17.50 14.56 -8.83
C LEU A 440 17.98 15.58 -7.79
N LEU A 441 17.73 16.88 -7.98
CA LEU A 441 18.18 17.85 -6.99
C LEU A 441 17.21 17.93 -5.81
N PRO A 442 17.72 18.14 -4.58
CA PRO A 442 16.88 18.49 -3.45
C PRO A 442 16.23 19.84 -3.73
N GLU A 443 14.91 19.96 -3.51
CA GLU A 443 14.28 21.27 -3.50
C GLU A 443 15.02 22.13 -2.47
N LYS A 444 15.58 23.26 -2.91
CA LYS A 444 16.13 24.26 -2.00
C LYS A 444 14.98 24.68 -1.10
N THR A 445 14.97 24.19 0.13
CA THR A 445 14.06 24.64 1.19
C THR A 445 14.08 26.16 1.20
N LYS A 446 12.99 26.78 0.75
CA LYS A 446 12.75 28.22 0.90
C LYS A 446 12.29 28.51 2.31
#